data_AF-A0A0S8EP70-F1
#
_entry.id   AF-A0A0S8EP70-F1
#
_cell.length_a   1.000
_cell.length_b   1.000
_cell.length_c   1.000
_cell.angle_alpha   90.00
_cell.angle_beta   90.00
_cell.angle_gamma   90.00
#
_symmetry.space_group_name_H-M   'P 1'
#
loop_
_entity.id
_entity.type
_entity.pdbx_description
1 polymer ?
#
loop_
_entity_poly.entity_id
_entity_poly.type
_entity_poly.pdbx_seq_one_letter_code
_entity_poly.pdbx_strand_id
1 'polypeptide(L)'
;MVGGASMDINKVEIIDVTTDAQREAVYRFRYDIYVEEMGRYRDVADHEGRRLVEPDDELAKLKLIQHEGRVIGTARLSWGAVPGALNDRIVEQYDLQPFLDAVPHEHIAVGERLMFPPEYRGGPLLFKFISESLVEFRKMGIQLFFGDCEPHLLNPYQSLGYRPYARRHVNKPETGYLIPIAFVAGDLDYLKSIESPLWEVLKDDGADPGVPDGLAGLMADGKSILSSRLDGKSEEWGLLQERIREVGFQDIALFSGMSDAEIDACLDKSVRIDCRNGDTLIKRGNPAKNLYAVIRGALEVRSGDEVVAVRSAGDVIGEIAFFMELPRTMDVVAATDDVEVVSFSQSALRKLIKTQPDAATKLLFNMARLLCMKVVETAK
;
A
#
# COMPACT_ATOMS: atom_id res chain seq x y z
N MET A 1 -12.67 21.06 6.32
CA MET A 1 -13.79 20.11 6.45
C MET A 1 -14.96 20.66 5.66
N VAL A 2 -15.17 20.17 4.44
CA VAL A 2 -16.41 20.35 3.69
C VAL A 2 -17.22 19.08 3.94
N GLY A 3 -18.47 19.23 4.36
CA GLY A 3 -19.33 18.13 4.79
C GLY A 3 -19.53 17.10 3.68
N GLY A 4 -18.99 15.89 3.89
CA GLY A 4 -19.41 14.72 3.13
C GLY A 4 -20.79 14.32 3.63
N ALA A 5 -21.75 14.17 2.73
CA ALA A 5 -23.01 13.51 3.05
C ALA A 5 -22.68 12.15 3.70
N SER A 6 -23.22 11.90 4.89
CA SER A 6 -23.08 10.62 5.56
C SER A 6 -23.76 9.55 4.70
N MET A 7 -22.97 8.81 3.91
CA MET A 7 -23.44 7.68 3.12
C MET A 7 -23.92 6.58 4.07
N ASP A 8 -25.13 6.07 3.81
CA ASP A 8 -25.64 4.90 4.54
C ASP A 8 -24.94 3.65 4.00
N ILE A 9 -23.95 3.17 4.75
CA ILE A 9 -23.12 2.02 4.38
C ILE A 9 -23.95 0.74 4.15
N ASN A 10 -25.17 0.67 4.71
CA ASN A 10 -26.06 -0.48 4.53
C ASN A 10 -26.73 -0.50 3.15
N LYS A 11 -26.81 0.64 2.46
CA LYS A 11 -27.34 0.75 1.09
C LYS A 11 -26.28 0.59 0.01
N VAL A 12 -25.05 0.27 0.40
CA VAL A 12 -23.98 -0.03 -0.55
C VAL A 12 -24.13 -1.47 -1.03
N GLU A 13 -24.15 -1.63 -2.35
CA GLU A 13 -24.28 -2.91 -3.04
C GLU A 13 -22.95 -3.27 -3.72
N ILE A 14 -22.50 -4.51 -3.58
CA ILE A 14 -21.33 -5.07 -4.27
C ILE A 14 -21.84 -6.12 -5.24
N ILE A 15 -21.70 -5.84 -6.54
CA ILE A 15 -22.37 -6.58 -7.60
C ILE A 15 -21.33 -7.26 -8.49
N ASP A 16 -21.56 -8.54 -8.80
CA ASP A 16 -20.85 -9.22 -9.88
C ASP A 16 -21.28 -8.68 -11.24
N VAL A 17 -20.29 -8.23 -12.02
CA VAL A 17 -20.52 -7.74 -13.37
C VAL A 17 -20.83 -8.92 -14.29
N THR A 18 -22.05 -8.96 -14.80
CA THR A 18 -22.55 -10.04 -15.67
C THR A 18 -23.12 -9.54 -16.99
N THR A 19 -23.24 -8.22 -17.16
CA THR A 19 -23.79 -7.58 -18.36
C THR A 19 -22.81 -6.58 -18.96
N ASP A 20 -22.92 -6.35 -20.27
CA ASP A 20 -22.09 -5.36 -20.98
C ASP A 20 -22.29 -3.95 -20.44
N ALA A 21 -23.51 -3.60 -20.02
CA ALA A 21 -23.80 -2.30 -19.42
C ALA A 21 -23.07 -2.10 -18.08
N GLN A 22 -23.01 -3.12 -17.22
CA GLN A 22 -22.23 -3.06 -15.97
C GLN A 22 -20.72 -3.00 -16.24
N ARG A 23 -20.25 -3.76 -17.24
CA ARG A 23 -18.85 -3.79 -17.66
C ARG A 23 -18.41 -2.41 -18.17
N GLU A 24 -19.22 -1.80 -19.03
CA GLU A 24 -19.00 -0.43 -19.52
C GLU A 24 -19.00 0.60 -18.36
N ALA A 25 -19.88 0.44 -17.37
CA ALA A 25 -19.90 1.30 -16.19
C ALA A 25 -18.60 1.18 -15.36
N VAL A 26 -18.05 -0.02 -15.22
CA VAL A 26 -16.72 -0.22 -14.60
C VAL A 26 -15.64 0.51 -15.38
N TYR A 27 -15.60 0.37 -16.71
CA TYR A 27 -14.55 0.96 -17.53
C TYR A 27 -14.57 2.49 -17.53
N ARG A 28 -15.76 3.08 -17.57
CA ARG A 28 -15.93 4.55 -17.43
C ARG A 28 -15.51 5.03 -16.04
N PHE A 29 -15.94 4.32 -14.99
CA PHE A 29 -15.56 4.67 -13.63
C PHE A 29 -14.04 4.59 -13.42
N ARG A 30 -13.39 3.54 -13.93
CA ARG A 30 -11.93 3.41 -13.88
C ARG A 30 -11.23 4.54 -14.62
N TYR A 31 -11.75 4.97 -15.77
CA TYR A 31 -11.20 6.10 -16.50
C TYR A 31 -11.28 7.39 -15.67
N ASP A 32 -12.46 7.72 -15.13
CA ASP A 32 -12.67 8.93 -14.35
C ASP A 32 -11.71 8.99 -13.14
N ILE A 33 -11.51 7.87 -12.44
CA ILE A 33 -10.65 7.84 -11.26
C ILE A 33 -9.17 7.67 -11.61
N TYR A 34 -8.78 6.60 -12.32
CA TYR A 34 -7.37 6.33 -12.55
C TYR A 34 -6.75 7.31 -13.54
N VAL A 35 -7.49 7.72 -14.58
CA VAL A 35 -6.95 8.53 -15.67
C VAL A 35 -7.13 10.02 -15.40
N GLU A 36 -8.36 10.49 -15.16
CA GLU A 36 -8.61 11.92 -14.98
C GLU A 36 -8.18 12.43 -13.62
N GLU A 37 -8.64 11.77 -12.55
CA GLU A 37 -8.36 12.23 -11.19
C GLU A 37 -6.91 11.94 -10.76
N MET A 38 -6.46 10.69 -10.93
CA MET A 38 -5.13 10.26 -10.47
C MET A 38 -4.02 10.48 -11.50
N GLY A 39 -4.37 10.77 -12.76
CA GLY A 39 -3.40 11.02 -13.82
C GLY A 39 -2.58 9.80 -14.25
N ARG A 40 -3.02 8.57 -13.96
CA ARG A 40 -2.36 7.29 -14.29
C ARG A 40 -2.92 6.72 -15.60
N TYR A 41 -2.18 5.84 -16.27
CA TYR A 41 -2.64 5.12 -17.49
C TYR A 41 -3.05 6.00 -18.68
N ARG A 42 -2.63 7.27 -18.73
CA ARG A 42 -2.99 8.18 -19.84
C ARG A 42 -2.53 7.66 -21.20
N ASP A 43 -1.39 6.97 -21.25
CA ASP A 43 -0.83 6.51 -22.52
C ASP A 43 -1.55 5.28 -23.10
N VAL A 44 -2.36 4.60 -22.29
CA VAL A 44 -3.04 3.34 -22.67
C VAL A 44 -4.57 3.41 -22.61
N ALA A 45 -5.13 4.47 -22.03
CA ALA A 45 -6.57 4.63 -21.89
C ALA A 45 -7.25 5.04 -23.22
N ASP A 46 -8.49 4.59 -23.41
CA ASP A 46 -9.34 5.06 -24.50
C ASP A 46 -9.97 6.41 -24.12
N HIS A 47 -9.34 7.50 -24.57
CA HIS A 47 -9.79 8.86 -24.31
C HIS A 47 -11.04 9.27 -25.10
N GLU A 48 -11.27 8.67 -26.27
CA GLU A 48 -12.46 8.98 -27.08
C GLU A 48 -13.71 8.37 -26.44
N GLY A 49 -13.63 7.10 -26.02
CA GLY A 49 -14.70 6.41 -25.31
C GLY A 49 -14.80 6.76 -23.83
N ARG A 50 -13.75 7.39 -23.26
CA ARG A 50 -13.54 7.59 -21.82
C ARG A 50 -13.56 6.28 -21.04
N ARG A 51 -12.73 5.33 -21.44
CA ARG A 51 -12.68 3.97 -20.88
C ARG A 51 -11.27 3.58 -20.51
N LEU A 52 -11.13 2.91 -19.37
CA LEU A 52 -9.91 2.17 -19.02
C LEU A 52 -10.25 0.68 -19.00
N VAL A 53 -9.84 -0.01 -20.07
CA VAL A 53 -9.99 -1.45 -20.28
C VAL A 53 -8.62 -2.09 -20.25
N GLU A 54 -8.50 -3.23 -19.60
CA GLU A 54 -7.26 -4.00 -19.58
C GLU A 54 -7.50 -5.43 -20.10
N PRO A 55 -6.48 -6.07 -20.70
CA PRO A 55 -6.59 -7.45 -21.19
C PRO A 55 -7.09 -8.44 -20.13
N ASP A 56 -6.66 -8.27 -18.88
CA ASP A 56 -7.04 -9.16 -17.77
C ASP A 56 -8.54 -9.10 -17.43
N ASP A 57 -9.26 -8.06 -17.87
CA ASP A 57 -10.69 -7.91 -17.60
C ASP A 57 -11.56 -8.94 -18.37
N GLU A 58 -11.00 -9.64 -19.36
CA GLU A 58 -11.70 -10.68 -20.11
C GLU A 58 -11.89 -11.96 -19.27
N LEU A 59 -10.85 -12.36 -18.54
CA LEU A 59 -10.83 -13.61 -17.76
C LEU A 59 -11.10 -13.40 -16.26
N ALA A 60 -11.09 -12.15 -15.78
CA ALA A 60 -11.31 -11.85 -14.37
C ALA A 60 -12.78 -11.61 -14.02
N LYS A 61 -13.13 -11.85 -12.75
CA LYS A 61 -14.41 -11.41 -12.19
C LYS A 61 -14.31 -9.93 -11.84
N LEU A 62 -15.17 -9.10 -12.43
CA LEU A 62 -15.25 -7.67 -12.11
C LEU A 62 -16.34 -7.43 -11.07
N LYS A 63 -16.05 -6.57 -10.10
CA LYS A 63 -17.02 -6.09 -9.11
C LYS A 63 -17.37 -4.63 -9.41
N LEU A 64 -18.66 -4.32 -9.35
CA LEU A 64 -19.20 -2.96 -9.39
C LEU A 64 -19.77 -2.63 -8.02
N ILE A 65 -19.38 -1.49 -7.46
CA ILE A 65 -19.79 -1.08 -6.12
C ILE A 65 -20.69 0.14 -6.28
N GLN A 66 -21.93 0.05 -5.80
CA GLN A 66 -22.95 1.07 -6.01
C GLN A 66 -23.54 1.57 -4.69
N HIS A 67 -23.98 2.81 -4.67
CA HIS A 67 -24.80 3.39 -3.62
C HIS A 67 -25.92 4.20 -4.26
N GLU A 68 -27.17 3.78 -4.01
CA GLU A 68 -28.37 4.42 -4.57
C GLU A 68 -28.29 4.57 -6.11
N GLY A 69 -27.80 3.52 -6.79
CA GLY A 69 -27.67 3.46 -8.25
C GLY A 69 -26.45 4.19 -8.83
N ARG A 70 -25.70 4.96 -8.04
CA ARG A 70 -24.44 5.59 -8.47
C ARG A 70 -23.28 4.62 -8.28
N VAL A 71 -22.41 4.49 -9.28
CA VAL A 71 -21.15 3.76 -9.15
C VAL A 71 -20.20 4.54 -8.25
N ILE A 72 -19.76 3.89 -7.18
CA ILE A 72 -18.86 4.45 -6.17
C ILE A 72 -17.61 3.58 -5.98
N GLY A 73 -17.42 2.55 -6.79
CA GLY A 73 -16.20 1.77 -6.76
C GLY A 73 -16.20 0.60 -7.73
N THR A 74 -15.03 0.01 -7.87
CA THR A 74 -14.81 -1.20 -8.66
C THR A 74 -13.69 -2.03 -8.03
N ALA A 75 -13.64 -3.32 -8.37
CA ALA A 75 -12.50 -4.19 -8.13
C ALA A 75 -12.42 -5.26 -9.23
N ARG A 76 -11.26 -5.91 -9.35
CA ARG A 76 -11.01 -7.07 -10.21
C ARG A 76 -10.49 -8.23 -9.36
N LEU A 77 -11.02 -9.42 -9.62
CA LEU A 77 -10.55 -10.68 -9.04
C LEU A 77 -10.11 -11.63 -10.16
N SER A 78 -8.81 -11.88 -10.23
CA SER A 78 -8.24 -12.96 -11.04
C SER A 78 -8.19 -14.23 -10.20
N TRP A 79 -8.97 -15.25 -10.57
CA TRP A 79 -9.13 -16.47 -9.78
C TRP A 79 -8.58 -17.68 -10.54
N GLY A 80 -7.69 -18.46 -9.93
CA GLY A 80 -6.98 -19.54 -10.62
C GLY A 80 -7.88 -20.70 -11.08
N ALA A 81 -9.11 -20.81 -10.59
CA ALA A 81 -10.09 -21.76 -11.14
C ALA A 81 -10.56 -21.39 -12.57
N VAL A 82 -10.34 -20.14 -13.01
CA VAL A 82 -10.57 -19.71 -14.38
C VAL A 82 -9.27 -19.88 -15.18
N PRO A 83 -9.24 -20.76 -16.20
CA PRO A 83 -8.04 -20.98 -17.01
C PRO A 83 -7.49 -19.69 -17.60
N GLY A 84 -6.20 -19.42 -17.38
CA GLY A 84 -5.51 -18.23 -17.89
C GLY A 84 -5.73 -16.94 -17.07
N ALA A 85 -6.57 -16.96 -16.03
CA ALA A 85 -6.79 -15.76 -15.21
C ALA A 85 -5.57 -15.39 -14.36
N LEU A 86 -4.76 -16.36 -13.94
CA LEU A 86 -3.43 -16.14 -13.34
C LEU A 86 -2.37 -16.27 -14.45
N ASN A 87 -2.26 -15.26 -15.30
CA ASN A 87 -1.30 -15.23 -16.40
C ASN A 87 0.13 -14.88 -15.94
N ASP A 88 1.10 -15.00 -16.85
CA ASP A 88 2.53 -14.78 -16.57
C ASP A 88 2.80 -13.40 -15.94
N ARG A 89 2.08 -12.35 -16.37
CA ARG A 89 2.18 -11.01 -15.76
C ARG A 89 1.82 -11.05 -14.28
N ILE A 90 0.69 -11.66 -13.94
CA ILE A 90 0.21 -11.77 -12.56
C ILE A 90 1.16 -12.63 -11.73
N VAL A 91 1.61 -13.75 -12.28
CA VAL A 91 2.54 -14.67 -11.59
C VAL A 91 3.87 -13.98 -11.29
N GLU A 92 4.44 -13.26 -12.26
CA GLU A 92 5.69 -12.51 -12.08
C GLU A 92 5.51 -11.34 -11.10
N GLN A 93 4.46 -10.53 -11.28
CA GLN A 93 4.22 -9.35 -10.46
C GLN A 93 4.01 -9.70 -8.98
N TYR A 94 3.28 -10.77 -8.70
CA TYR A 94 2.96 -11.18 -7.34
C TYR A 94 3.85 -12.31 -6.83
N ASP A 95 4.94 -12.66 -7.53
CA ASP A 95 5.85 -13.75 -7.12
C ASP A 95 5.08 -15.02 -6.72
N LEU A 96 4.08 -15.41 -7.54
CA LEU A 96 3.12 -16.45 -7.17
C LEU A 96 3.67 -17.87 -7.36
N GLN A 97 4.77 -18.04 -8.09
CA GLN A 97 5.27 -19.36 -8.46
C GLN A 97 5.49 -20.29 -7.24
N PRO A 98 6.15 -19.85 -6.15
CA PRO A 98 6.32 -20.69 -4.96
C PRO A 98 4.99 -21.13 -4.32
N PHE A 99 3.93 -20.30 -4.44
CA PHE A 99 2.61 -20.61 -3.92
C PHE A 99 1.84 -21.55 -4.85
N LEU A 100 1.95 -21.36 -6.17
CA LEU A 100 1.34 -22.23 -7.18
C LEU A 100 1.95 -23.64 -7.18
N ASP A 101 3.23 -23.77 -6.78
CA ASP A 101 3.88 -25.06 -6.60
C ASP A 101 3.36 -25.83 -5.38
N ALA A 102 2.84 -25.12 -4.38
CA ALA A 102 2.41 -25.69 -3.09
C ALA A 102 0.89 -25.80 -2.93
N VAL A 103 0.12 -24.95 -3.62
CA VAL A 103 -1.32 -24.80 -3.45
C VAL A 103 -2.00 -24.89 -4.82
N PRO A 104 -3.03 -25.75 -4.99
CA PRO A 104 -3.79 -25.82 -6.23
C PRO A 104 -4.28 -24.44 -6.67
N HIS A 105 -4.18 -24.16 -7.97
CA HIS A 105 -4.50 -22.85 -8.52
C HIS A 105 -5.93 -22.37 -8.22
N GLU A 106 -6.92 -23.28 -8.11
CA GLU A 106 -8.31 -22.95 -7.76
C GLU A 106 -8.45 -22.36 -6.35
N HIS A 107 -7.46 -22.56 -5.47
CA HIS A 107 -7.43 -22.01 -4.12
C HIS A 107 -6.65 -20.68 -4.03
N ILE A 108 -6.18 -20.15 -5.16
CA ILE A 108 -5.43 -18.88 -5.25
C ILE A 108 -6.24 -17.85 -6.05
N ALA A 109 -6.29 -16.62 -5.53
CA ALA A 109 -6.81 -15.48 -6.26
C ALA A 109 -6.00 -14.20 -6.02
N VAL A 110 -6.08 -13.27 -6.97
CA VAL A 110 -5.44 -11.96 -6.91
C VAL A 110 -6.49 -10.86 -7.07
N GLY A 111 -6.49 -9.92 -6.14
CA GLY A 111 -7.29 -8.71 -6.18
C GLY A 111 -6.52 -7.53 -6.75
N GLU A 112 -7.07 -6.91 -7.80
CA GLU A 112 -6.54 -5.69 -8.40
C GLU A 112 -7.65 -4.65 -8.56
N ARG A 113 -7.29 -3.42 -8.90
CA ARG A 113 -8.23 -2.36 -9.30
C ARG A 113 -9.30 -1.98 -8.27
N LEU A 114 -9.07 -2.26 -6.98
CA LEU A 114 -9.93 -1.76 -5.91
C LEU A 114 -9.77 -0.24 -5.79
N MET A 115 -10.85 0.51 -6.04
CA MET A 115 -10.81 1.97 -5.97
C MET A 115 -12.16 2.57 -5.60
N PHE A 116 -12.09 3.67 -4.84
CA PHE A 116 -13.23 4.49 -4.44
C PHE A 116 -12.97 5.97 -4.79
N PRO A 117 -14.02 6.78 -5.02
CA PRO A 117 -13.90 8.23 -5.16
C PRO A 117 -13.25 8.87 -3.93
N PRO A 118 -12.55 10.00 -4.07
CA PRO A 118 -11.82 10.66 -2.98
C PRO A 118 -12.65 10.87 -1.71
N GLU A 119 -13.92 11.22 -1.86
CA GLU A 119 -14.85 11.48 -0.76
C GLU A 119 -15.16 10.24 0.10
N TYR A 120 -14.89 9.02 -0.40
CA TYR A 120 -15.13 7.76 0.31
C TYR A 120 -13.84 7.06 0.77
N ARG A 121 -12.65 7.58 0.43
CA ARG A 121 -11.37 6.98 0.80
C ARG A 121 -11.08 7.14 2.30
N GLY A 122 -10.52 6.10 2.90
CA GLY A 122 -10.25 6.07 4.35
C GLY A 122 -11.50 5.95 5.23
N GLY A 123 -12.69 5.84 4.63
CA GLY A 123 -13.95 5.59 5.31
C GLY A 123 -14.26 4.09 5.51
N PRO A 124 -15.48 3.75 5.95
CA PRO A 124 -15.88 2.37 6.26
C PRO A 124 -16.05 1.49 5.02
N LEU A 125 -16.07 2.09 3.82
CA LEU A 125 -16.34 1.39 2.57
C LEU A 125 -15.31 0.31 2.23
N LEU A 126 -14.04 0.56 2.53
CA LEU A 126 -12.98 -0.45 2.35
C LEU A 126 -13.24 -1.68 3.22
N PHE A 127 -13.60 -1.47 4.49
CA PHE A 127 -13.90 -2.58 5.40
C PHE A 127 -15.11 -3.37 4.92
N LYS A 128 -16.22 -2.70 4.56
CA LYS A 128 -17.41 -3.36 4.01
C LYS A 128 -17.07 -4.20 2.78
N PHE A 129 -16.34 -3.62 1.84
CA PHE A 129 -15.94 -4.33 0.62
C PHE A 129 -15.12 -5.58 0.93
N ILE A 130 -14.07 -5.44 1.75
CA ILE A 130 -13.20 -6.55 2.12
C ILE A 130 -13.98 -7.63 2.90
N SER A 131 -14.82 -7.25 3.87
CA SER A 131 -15.55 -8.20 4.69
C SER A 131 -16.52 -9.06 3.87
N GLU A 132 -17.29 -8.45 2.97
CA GLU A 132 -18.24 -9.19 2.13
C GLU A 132 -17.53 -10.04 1.06
N SER A 133 -16.50 -9.47 0.43
CA SER A 133 -15.71 -10.19 -0.57
C SER A 133 -15.01 -11.41 0.03
N LEU A 134 -14.44 -11.31 1.24
CA LEU A 134 -13.75 -12.44 1.88
C LEU A 134 -14.71 -13.56 2.30
N VAL A 135 -15.94 -13.25 2.71
CA VAL A 135 -16.97 -14.27 2.95
C VAL A 135 -17.28 -15.04 1.65
N GLU A 136 -17.42 -14.33 0.53
CA GLU A 136 -17.61 -14.96 -0.78
C GLU A 136 -16.40 -15.81 -1.18
N PHE A 137 -15.18 -15.26 -1.04
CA PHE A 137 -13.95 -15.94 -1.46
C PHE A 137 -13.70 -17.22 -0.64
N ARG A 138 -13.97 -17.19 0.67
CA ARG A 138 -13.92 -18.37 1.53
C ARG A 138 -14.90 -19.46 1.07
N LYS A 139 -16.12 -19.08 0.68
CA LYS A 139 -17.13 -20.02 0.11
C LYS A 139 -16.74 -20.56 -1.27
N MET A 140 -15.96 -19.81 -2.04
CA MET A 140 -15.36 -20.27 -3.29
C MET A 140 -14.19 -21.23 -3.07
N GLY A 141 -13.78 -21.47 -1.82
CA GLY A 141 -12.63 -22.32 -1.49
C GLY A 141 -11.29 -21.63 -1.69
N ILE A 142 -11.24 -20.30 -1.83
CA ILE A 142 -9.96 -19.58 -1.93
C ILE A 142 -9.25 -19.66 -0.56
N GLN A 143 -8.02 -20.17 -0.56
CA GLN A 143 -7.14 -20.24 0.62
C GLN A 143 -6.22 -19.02 0.70
N LEU A 144 -5.70 -18.57 -0.44
CA LEU A 144 -4.75 -17.47 -0.54
C LEU A 144 -5.29 -16.38 -1.46
N PHE A 145 -5.46 -15.18 -0.89
CA PHE A 145 -5.86 -14.00 -1.63
C PHE A 145 -4.72 -12.98 -1.62
N PHE A 146 -4.19 -12.68 -2.80
CA PHE A 146 -3.07 -11.77 -2.98
C PHE A 146 -3.53 -10.40 -3.47
N GLY A 147 -2.74 -9.39 -3.18
CA GLY A 147 -2.88 -8.05 -3.71
C GLY A 147 -1.61 -7.26 -3.47
N ASP A 148 -1.66 -5.97 -3.75
CA ASP A 148 -0.60 -5.05 -3.41
C ASP A 148 -1.17 -3.76 -2.80
N CYS A 149 -0.34 -3.04 -2.07
CA CYS A 149 -0.71 -1.75 -1.53
C CYS A 149 0.44 -0.77 -1.52
N GLU A 150 0.14 0.52 -1.64
CA GLU A 150 1.12 1.58 -1.36
C GLU A 150 1.51 1.58 0.13
N PRO A 151 2.74 1.97 0.50
CA PRO A 151 3.23 1.86 1.88
C PRO A 151 2.34 2.42 3.00
N HIS A 152 1.57 3.48 2.75
CA HIS A 152 0.67 4.02 3.79
C HIS A 152 -0.55 3.17 4.10
N LEU A 153 -0.92 2.27 3.18
CA LEU A 153 -2.07 1.40 3.32
C LEU A 153 -1.72 0.09 4.03
N LEU A 154 -0.43 -0.24 4.19
CA LEU A 154 -0.01 -1.50 4.79
C LEU A 154 -0.56 -1.70 6.21
N ASN A 155 -0.45 -0.69 7.08
CA ASN A 155 -0.96 -0.80 8.46
C ASN A 155 -2.48 -1.03 8.53
N PRO A 156 -3.33 -0.29 7.78
CA PRO A 156 -4.74 -0.63 7.62
C PRO A 156 -4.98 -2.08 7.17
N TYR A 157 -4.30 -2.56 6.12
CA TYR A 157 -4.44 -3.94 5.64
C TYR A 157 -3.99 -4.98 6.68
N GLN A 158 -2.90 -4.74 7.39
CA GLN A 158 -2.42 -5.61 8.47
C GLN A 158 -3.39 -5.65 9.65
N SER A 159 -4.09 -4.56 9.95
CA SER A 159 -5.13 -4.57 10.98
C SER A 159 -6.32 -5.46 10.62
N LEU A 160 -6.53 -5.71 9.33
CA LEU A 160 -7.54 -6.65 8.83
C LEU A 160 -7.00 -8.09 8.80
N GLY A 161 -5.69 -8.29 8.70
CA GLY A 161 -5.06 -9.61 8.70
C GLY A 161 -4.22 -9.93 7.47
N TYR A 162 -4.05 -8.98 6.56
CA TYR A 162 -3.12 -9.12 5.44
C TYR A 162 -1.67 -9.09 5.95
N ARG A 163 -0.77 -9.76 5.24
CA ARG A 163 0.65 -9.84 5.58
C ARG A 163 1.51 -9.62 4.35
N PRO A 164 2.62 -8.88 4.44
CA PRO A 164 3.63 -8.91 3.39
C PRO A 164 4.20 -10.34 3.28
N TYR A 165 4.58 -10.74 2.07
CA TYR A 165 5.14 -12.08 1.81
C TYR A 165 6.27 -12.08 0.79
N ALA A 166 6.26 -11.14 -0.16
CA ALA A 166 7.20 -11.15 -1.26
C ALA A 166 8.61 -10.73 -0.82
N ARG A 167 9.61 -11.37 -1.42
CA ARG A 167 11.04 -11.08 -1.22
C ARG A 167 11.47 -9.77 -1.87
N ARG A 168 10.67 -9.30 -2.82
CA ARG A 168 10.87 -8.08 -3.59
C ARG A 168 9.56 -7.31 -3.61
N HIS A 169 9.67 -5.99 -3.65
CA HIS A 169 8.52 -5.15 -3.93
C HIS A 169 8.22 -5.13 -5.42
N VAL A 170 7.08 -4.54 -5.76
CA VAL A 170 6.65 -4.35 -7.14
C VAL A 170 6.80 -2.88 -7.49
N ASN A 171 7.60 -2.57 -8.50
CA ASN A 171 7.67 -1.22 -9.07
C ASN A 171 6.81 -1.18 -10.34
N LYS A 172 5.60 -0.61 -10.24
CA LYS A 172 4.78 -0.36 -11.45
C LYS A 172 5.15 1.00 -12.05
N PRO A 173 5.22 1.13 -13.38
CA PRO A 173 5.50 2.42 -14.03
C PRO A 173 4.57 3.55 -13.57
N GLU A 174 3.29 3.24 -13.31
CA GLU A 174 2.25 4.23 -13.01
C GLU A 174 2.12 4.56 -11.52
N THR A 175 2.60 3.68 -10.63
CA THR A 175 2.41 3.82 -9.18
C THR A 175 3.71 3.80 -8.39
N GLY A 176 4.82 3.39 -8.99
CA GLY A 176 6.08 3.17 -8.28
C GLY A 176 5.99 2.01 -7.29
N TYR A 177 6.59 2.19 -6.12
CA TYR A 177 6.74 1.17 -5.07
C TYR A 177 5.39 0.67 -4.51
N LEU A 178 5.17 -0.64 -4.62
CA LEU A 178 4.05 -1.36 -4.05
C LEU A 178 4.51 -2.55 -3.21
N ILE A 179 3.76 -2.82 -2.16
CA ILE A 179 4.01 -3.89 -1.19
C ILE A 179 3.07 -5.05 -1.50
N PRO A 180 3.58 -6.21 -1.97
CA PRO A 180 2.76 -7.40 -2.11
C PRO A 180 2.27 -7.88 -0.75
N ILE A 181 0.97 -8.09 -0.64
CA ILE A 181 0.29 -8.55 0.56
C ILE A 181 -0.56 -9.78 0.25
N ALA A 182 -0.67 -10.68 1.22
CA ALA A 182 -1.51 -11.87 1.15
C ALA A 182 -2.45 -11.93 2.36
N PHE A 183 -3.68 -12.38 2.12
CA PHE A 183 -4.64 -12.77 3.14
C PHE A 183 -4.79 -14.29 3.11
N VAL A 184 -4.70 -14.92 4.28
CA VAL A 184 -4.80 -16.37 4.43
C VAL A 184 -6.18 -16.66 4.96
N ALA A 185 -7.04 -17.16 4.08
CA ALA A 185 -8.47 -17.19 4.29
C ALA A 185 -8.85 -17.99 5.54
N GLY A 186 -8.27 -19.17 5.74
CA GLY A 186 -8.56 -20.07 6.86
C GLY A 186 -7.87 -19.74 8.18
N ASP A 187 -7.00 -18.73 8.25
CA ASP A 187 -6.17 -18.47 9.44
C ASP A 187 -6.90 -17.62 10.50
N LEU A 188 -8.00 -18.16 11.02
CA LEU A 188 -8.85 -17.48 12.00
C LEU A 188 -8.15 -17.24 13.35
N ASP A 189 -7.24 -18.13 13.75
CA ASP A 189 -6.45 -17.99 14.97
C ASP A 189 -5.55 -16.76 14.91
N TYR A 190 -4.91 -16.52 13.76
CA TYR A 190 -4.18 -15.28 13.57
C TYR A 190 -5.08 -14.05 13.64
N LEU A 191 -6.22 -14.05 12.93
CA LEU A 191 -7.15 -12.91 12.95
C LEU A 191 -7.58 -12.57 14.38
N LYS A 192 -7.84 -13.58 15.21
CA LYS A 192 -8.14 -13.42 16.63
C LYS A 192 -6.97 -12.81 17.41
N SER A 193 -5.75 -13.31 17.17
CA SER A 193 -4.54 -12.87 17.88
C SER A 193 -4.19 -11.40 17.66
N ILE A 194 -4.53 -10.85 16.48
CA ILE A 194 -4.30 -9.44 16.13
C ILE A 194 -5.51 -8.54 16.37
N GLU A 195 -6.57 -9.08 16.99
CA GLU A 195 -7.86 -8.42 17.24
C GLU A 195 -8.47 -7.83 15.95
N SER A 196 -8.35 -8.57 14.84
CA SER A 196 -8.90 -8.13 13.57
C SER A 196 -10.43 -8.08 13.62
N PRO A 197 -11.07 -7.00 13.12
CA PRO A 197 -12.52 -6.96 13.01
C PRO A 197 -13.07 -8.00 12.03
N LEU A 198 -12.24 -8.56 11.13
CA LEU A 198 -12.65 -9.65 10.25
C LEU A 198 -12.84 -10.98 11.00
N TRP A 199 -12.26 -11.16 12.18
CA TRP A 199 -12.49 -12.37 12.96
C TRP A 199 -13.99 -12.55 13.28
N GLU A 200 -14.65 -11.48 13.74
CA GLU A 200 -16.09 -11.49 14.03
C GLU A 200 -16.94 -11.79 12.80
N VAL A 201 -16.50 -11.33 11.62
CA VAL A 201 -17.22 -11.55 10.35
C VAL A 201 -17.06 -13.00 9.87
N LEU A 202 -15.85 -13.55 9.96
CA LEU A 202 -15.49 -14.79 9.27
C LEU A 202 -15.61 -16.05 10.13
N LYS A 203 -15.65 -15.92 11.47
CA LYS A 203 -15.66 -17.08 12.39
C LYS A 203 -16.87 -18.01 12.23
N ASP A 204 -18.02 -17.45 11.84
CA ASP A 204 -19.31 -18.17 11.77
C ASP A 204 -19.89 -18.15 10.33
N ASP A 205 -19.06 -17.86 9.32
CA ASP A 205 -19.52 -17.75 7.92
C ASP A 205 -19.86 -19.09 7.25
N GLY A 206 -19.59 -20.20 7.94
CA GLY A 206 -19.85 -21.57 7.53
C GLY A 206 -18.86 -22.11 6.49
N ALA A 207 -17.88 -21.32 6.06
CA ALA A 207 -16.83 -21.77 5.18
C ALA A 207 -15.60 -22.20 5.98
N ASP A 208 -14.83 -23.14 5.44
CA ASP A 208 -13.51 -23.50 5.98
C ASP A 208 -12.57 -23.86 4.83
N PRO A 209 -11.95 -22.87 4.16
CA PRO A 209 -11.01 -23.16 3.10
C PRO A 209 -9.72 -23.81 3.61
N GLY A 210 -9.45 -23.78 4.92
CA GLY A 210 -8.20 -24.25 5.51
C GLY A 210 -7.03 -23.28 5.34
N VAL A 211 -5.90 -23.65 5.96
CA VAL A 211 -4.61 -22.97 5.83
C VAL A 211 -3.69 -23.89 5.01
N PRO A 212 -3.01 -23.38 3.96
CA PRO A 212 -2.08 -24.20 3.18
C PRO A 212 -0.96 -24.81 4.02
N ASP A 213 -0.62 -26.06 3.71
CA ASP A 213 0.54 -26.72 4.30
C ASP A 213 1.85 -25.98 3.93
N GLY A 214 2.77 -25.85 4.89
CA GLY A 214 4.06 -25.21 4.66
C GLY A 214 4.01 -23.69 4.46
N LEU A 215 2.84 -23.06 4.63
CA LEU A 215 2.65 -21.61 4.47
C LEU A 215 3.67 -20.77 5.26
N ALA A 216 3.99 -21.17 6.49
CA ALA A 216 4.98 -20.47 7.31
C ALA A 216 6.34 -20.35 6.61
N GLY A 217 6.77 -21.39 5.88
CA GLY A 217 8.00 -21.37 5.09
C GLY A 217 7.88 -20.47 3.86
N LEU A 218 6.74 -20.51 3.15
CA LEU A 218 6.48 -19.67 1.98
C LEU A 218 6.45 -18.17 2.33
N MET A 219 5.98 -17.82 3.53
CA MET A 219 5.89 -16.43 3.98
C MET A 219 7.14 -15.94 4.73
N ALA A 220 8.04 -16.83 5.15
CA ALA A 220 9.20 -16.48 5.98
C ALA A 220 10.19 -15.52 5.30
N ASP A 221 10.20 -15.48 3.97
CA ASP A 221 11.16 -14.70 3.20
C ASP A 221 10.70 -13.26 2.86
N GLY A 222 9.50 -12.85 3.30
CA GLY A 222 8.93 -11.52 3.10
C GLY A 222 9.59 -10.38 3.90
N LYS A 223 10.90 -10.45 4.14
CA LYS A 223 11.63 -9.58 5.08
C LYS A 223 12.00 -8.19 4.56
N SER A 224 11.80 -7.90 3.27
CA SER A 224 12.14 -6.59 2.69
C SER A 224 11.27 -5.44 3.23
N ILE A 225 10.22 -5.77 3.96
CA ILE A 225 9.26 -4.82 4.52
C ILE A 225 8.99 -5.24 5.96
N LEU A 226 9.28 -4.35 6.91
CA LEU A 226 8.86 -4.52 8.30
C LEU A 226 7.87 -3.43 8.65
N SER A 227 6.82 -3.79 9.38
CA SER A 227 5.92 -2.80 9.97
C SER A 227 6.03 -2.83 11.48
N SER A 228 5.94 -1.66 12.11
CA SER A 228 5.96 -1.59 13.58
C SER A 228 4.86 -2.45 14.22
N ARG A 229 3.76 -2.68 13.49
CA ARG A 229 2.59 -3.42 13.99
C ARG A 229 2.86 -4.92 14.15
N LEU A 230 3.48 -5.55 13.15
CA LEU A 230 3.79 -6.98 13.21
C LEU A 230 5.16 -7.23 13.84
N ASP A 231 6.11 -6.34 13.53
CA ASP A 231 7.52 -6.57 13.77
C ASP A 231 8.08 -5.72 14.90
N GLY A 232 7.27 -4.88 15.58
CA GLY A 232 7.75 -3.93 16.60
C GLY A 232 8.47 -4.56 17.80
N LYS A 233 8.42 -5.89 17.95
CA LYS A 233 9.16 -6.67 18.96
C LYS A 233 10.24 -7.60 18.35
N SER A 234 10.43 -7.56 17.04
CA SER A 234 11.45 -8.34 16.34
C SER A 234 12.84 -7.78 16.58
N GLU A 235 13.85 -8.64 16.45
CA GLU A 235 15.25 -8.23 16.49
C GLU A 235 15.55 -7.22 15.38
N GLU A 236 15.01 -7.45 14.18
CA GLU A 236 15.20 -6.57 13.03
C GLU A 236 14.65 -5.15 13.26
N TRP A 237 13.54 -5.01 13.99
CA TRP A 237 13.01 -3.70 14.38
C TRP A 237 13.86 -3.03 15.45
N GLY A 238 14.38 -3.79 16.42
CA GLY A 238 15.34 -3.27 17.40
C GLY A 238 16.60 -2.71 16.73
N LEU A 239 17.14 -3.44 15.76
CA LEU A 239 18.29 -3.00 14.97
C LEU A 239 17.98 -1.75 14.12
N LEU A 240 16.76 -1.61 13.59
CA LEU A 240 16.31 -0.38 12.94
C LEU A 240 16.34 0.80 13.92
N GLN A 241 15.78 0.62 15.12
CA GLN A 241 15.75 1.67 16.14
C GLN A 241 17.16 2.10 16.54
N GLU A 242 18.08 1.15 16.71
CA GLU A 242 19.50 1.44 16.97
C GLU A 242 20.15 2.26 15.85
N ARG A 243 19.98 1.85 14.59
CA ARG A 243 20.49 2.61 13.43
C ARG A 243 19.90 4.02 13.33
N ILE A 244 18.61 4.16 13.57
CA ILE A 244 17.94 5.48 13.57
C ILE A 244 18.55 6.39 14.62
N ARG A 245 18.86 5.85 15.80
CA ARG A 245 19.51 6.60 16.87
C ARG A 245 20.92 7.01 16.42
N GLU A 246 21.72 6.10 15.85
CA GLU A 246 23.05 6.41 15.32
C GLU A 246 23.04 7.53 14.26
N VAL A 247 22.12 7.46 13.29
CA VAL A 247 21.93 8.50 12.26
C VAL A 247 21.44 9.81 12.88
N GLY A 248 20.56 9.74 13.89
CA GLY A 248 19.98 10.87 14.60
C GLY A 248 20.97 11.75 15.36
N PHE A 249 22.20 11.28 15.58
CA PHE A 249 23.27 12.02 16.28
C PHE A 249 24.19 12.84 15.34
N GLN A 250 24.02 12.78 14.01
CA GLN A 250 24.73 13.63 13.05
C GLN A 250 23.94 14.94 12.85
N ASP A 251 24.64 16.08 12.78
CA ASP A 251 24.16 17.45 13.10
C ASP A 251 22.89 17.99 12.41
N ILE A 252 22.26 17.29 11.46
CA ILE A 252 20.92 17.64 10.94
C ILE A 252 20.18 16.36 10.51
N ALA A 253 19.41 15.77 11.43
CA ALA A 253 18.57 14.59 11.17
C ALA A 253 17.13 14.78 11.64
N LEU A 254 16.18 14.07 11.03
CA LEU A 254 14.75 14.11 11.37
C LEU A 254 14.47 13.94 12.88
N PHE A 255 15.28 13.17 13.59
CA PHE A 255 15.12 12.81 15.00
C PHE A 255 16.03 13.60 15.96
N SER A 256 16.73 14.62 15.47
CA SER A 256 17.65 15.42 16.30
C SER A 256 16.98 15.98 17.55
N GLY A 257 17.61 15.76 18.73
CA GLY A 257 17.12 16.27 20.01
C GLY A 257 15.87 15.57 20.57
N MET A 258 15.47 14.44 19.98
CA MET A 258 14.42 13.57 20.49
C MET A 258 15.03 12.50 21.40
N SER A 259 14.34 12.19 22.50
CA SER A 259 14.65 11.04 23.36
C SER A 259 14.24 9.73 22.67
N ASP A 260 14.78 8.60 23.14
CA ASP A 260 14.45 7.28 22.58
C ASP A 260 12.93 7.01 22.60
N ALA A 261 12.24 7.39 23.68
CA ALA A 261 10.79 7.23 23.79
C ALA A 261 10.03 8.09 22.75
N GLU A 262 10.53 9.29 22.42
CA GLU A 262 9.93 10.15 21.40
C GLU A 262 10.23 9.65 19.99
N ILE A 263 11.40 9.06 19.75
CA ILE A 263 11.72 8.39 18.47
C ILE A 263 10.81 7.18 18.29
N ASP A 264 10.71 6.32 19.29
CA ASP A 264 9.85 5.13 19.26
C ASP A 264 8.38 5.49 19.01
N ALA A 265 7.94 6.62 19.59
CA ALA A 265 6.63 7.18 19.32
C ALA A 265 6.43 7.62 17.87
N CYS A 266 7.45 8.22 17.24
CA CYS A 266 7.39 8.59 15.82
C CYS A 266 7.36 7.37 14.92
N LEU A 267 8.07 6.31 15.32
CA LEU A 267 8.13 5.04 14.59
C LEU A 267 6.87 4.19 14.79
N ASP A 268 5.99 4.51 15.74
CA ASP A 268 4.65 3.92 15.85
C ASP A 268 3.89 4.10 14.54
N LYS A 269 3.52 2.98 13.90
CA LYS A 269 2.86 2.91 12.59
C LYS A 269 3.71 3.38 11.41
N SER A 270 5.02 3.41 11.58
CA SER A 270 5.94 3.54 10.44
C SER A 270 6.14 2.19 9.75
N VAL A 271 6.59 2.24 8.50
CA VAL A 271 6.91 1.05 7.69
C VAL A 271 8.36 1.18 7.23
N ARG A 272 9.19 0.20 7.57
CA ARG A 272 10.55 0.04 7.06
C ARG A 272 10.49 -0.59 5.68
N ILE A 273 11.22 -0.01 4.73
CA ILE A 273 11.27 -0.44 3.34
C ILE A 273 12.73 -0.59 2.93
N ASP A 274 13.06 -1.78 2.43
CA ASP A 274 14.35 -2.06 1.80
C ASP A 274 14.22 -1.89 0.28
N CYS A 275 15.14 -1.13 -0.32
CA CYS A 275 15.26 -0.94 -1.76
C CYS A 275 16.64 -1.39 -2.25
N ARG A 276 16.69 -1.91 -3.47
CA ARG A 276 17.91 -2.26 -4.19
C ARG A 276 18.20 -1.27 -5.31
N ASN A 277 19.39 -1.32 -5.89
CA ASN A 277 19.75 -0.41 -6.97
C ASN A 277 18.72 -0.50 -8.12
N GLY A 278 18.23 0.66 -8.57
CA GLY A 278 17.23 0.79 -9.63
C GLY A 278 15.77 0.82 -9.15
N ASP A 279 15.50 0.52 -7.89
CA ASP A 279 14.14 0.49 -7.38
C ASP A 279 13.52 1.89 -7.25
N THR A 280 12.30 2.08 -7.74
CA THR A 280 11.62 3.39 -7.75
C THR A 280 10.75 3.59 -6.51
N LEU A 281 11.35 4.18 -5.47
CA LEU A 281 10.66 4.47 -4.21
C LEU A 281 9.55 5.53 -4.36
N ILE A 282 9.79 6.57 -5.16
CA ILE A 282 8.78 7.61 -5.47
C ILE A 282 8.67 7.76 -6.98
N LYS A 283 7.42 7.70 -7.47
CA LYS A 283 7.10 8.02 -8.86
C LYS A 283 6.48 9.42 -8.97
N ARG A 284 7.01 10.26 -9.86
CA ARG A 284 6.46 11.57 -10.23
C ARG A 284 5.01 11.42 -10.66
N GLY A 285 4.16 12.37 -10.28
CA GLY A 285 2.73 12.39 -10.56
C GLY A 285 1.90 11.48 -9.66
N ASN A 286 2.51 10.55 -8.90
CA ASN A 286 1.76 9.73 -7.96
C ASN A 286 1.08 10.62 -6.88
N PRO A 287 -0.22 10.44 -6.58
CA PRO A 287 -0.92 11.18 -5.52
C PRO A 287 -0.55 10.78 -4.08
N ALA A 288 0.26 9.74 -3.86
CA ALA A 288 0.64 9.26 -2.53
C ALA A 288 1.37 10.33 -1.70
N LYS A 289 0.93 10.53 -0.45
CA LYS A 289 1.35 11.64 0.43
C LYS A 289 2.20 11.20 1.62
N ASN A 290 3.12 10.27 1.43
CA ASN A 290 4.05 9.83 2.49
C ASN A 290 5.36 10.61 2.45
N LEU A 291 6.06 10.69 3.57
CA LEU A 291 7.46 11.10 3.58
C LEU A 291 8.31 9.89 3.96
N TYR A 292 9.57 9.91 3.55
CA TYR A 292 10.53 8.85 3.87
C TYR A 292 11.76 9.46 4.51
N ALA A 293 12.22 8.88 5.62
CA ALA A 293 13.53 9.14 6.18
C ALA A 293 14.51 8.08 5.67
N VAL A 294 15.65 8.52 5.14
CA VAL A 294 16.70 7.61 4.68
C VAL A 294 17.54 7.20 5.88
N ILE A 295 17.60 5.90 6.16
CA ILE A 295 18.36 5.34 7.28
C ILE A 295 19.72 4.84 6.80
N ARG A 296 19.76 4.25 5.60
CA ARG A 296 20.97 3.71 4.99
C ARG A 296 20.90 3.79 3.46
N GLY A 297 22.06 3.79 2.82
CA GLY A 297 22.21 3.80 1.36
C GLY A 297 22.05 5.19 0.75
N ALA A 298 21.91 5.22 -0.57
CA ALA A 298 21.71 6.46 -1.33
C ALA A 298 20.54 6.35 -2.32
N LEU A 299 19.84 7.46 -2.49
CA LEU A 299 18.72 7.65 -3.41
C LEU A 299 19.05 8.78 -4.38
N GLU A 300 18.73 8.60 -5.65
CA GLU A 300 18.80 9.64 -6.67
C GLU A 300 17.42 10.27 -6.86
N VAL A 301 17.35 11.60 -6.76
CA VAL A 301 16.19 12.38 -7.19
C VAL A 301 16.38 12.69 -8.67
N ARG A 302 15.42 12.28 -9.49
CA ARG A 302 15.52 12.36 -10.96
C ARG A 302 14.43 13.20 -11.58
N SER A 303 14.80 13.96 -12.61
CA SER A 303 13.88 14.64 -13.51
C SER A 303 14.00 14.06 -14.92
N GLY A 304 13.21 13.02 -15.21
CA GLY A 304 13.46 12.19 -16.38
C GLY A 304 14.75 11.41 -16.18
N ASP A 305 15.68 11.51 -17.13
CA ASP A 305 16.97 10.81 -17.06
C ASP A 305 18.06 11.58 -16.29
N GLU A 306 17.80 12.84 -15.92
CA GLU A 306 18.77 13.68 -15.22
C GLU A 306 18.70 13.48 -13.70
N VAL A 307 19.84 13.20 -13.07
CA VAL A 307 19.99 13.19 -11.61
C VAL A 307 20.17 14.62 -11.12
N VAL A 308 19.17 15.14 -10.41
CA VAL A 308 19.17 16.53 -9.91
C VAL A 308 19.68 16.64 -8.48
N ALA A 309 19.63 15.55 -7.71
CA ALA A 309 20.18 15.48 -6.37
C ALA A 309 20.40 14.02 -5.93
N VAL A 310 21.29 13.83 -4.97
CA VAL A 310 21.46 12.57 -4.23
C VAL A 310 21.05 12.79 -2.77
N ARG A 311 20.37 11.79 -2.20
CA ARG A 311 19.93 11.77 -0.80
C ARG A 311 20.49 10.55 -0.10
N SER A 312 21.07 10.74 1.07
CA SER A 312 21.74 9.71 1.86
C SER A 312 21.16 9.61 3.26
N ALA A 313 21.69 8.69 4.08
CA ALA A 313 21.30 8.55 5.48
C ALA A 313 21.19 9.91 6.20
N GLY A 314 20.07 10.12 6.89
CA GLY A 314 19.72 11.38 7.57
C GLY A 314 18.81 12.29 6.76
N ASP A 315 18.77 12.15 5.43
CA ASP A 315 17.89 12.93 4.58
C ASP A 315 16.43 12.50 4.69
N VAL A 316 15.54 13.44 4.35
CA VAL A 316 14.11 13.20 4.17
C VAL A 316 13.74 13.43 2.71
N ILE A 317 12.82 12.63 2.17
CA ILE A 317 12.26 12.82 0.84
C ILE A 317 10.73 12.77 0.86
N GLY A 318 10.12 13.32 -0.20
CA GLY A 318 8.68 13.29 -0.39
C GLY A 318 7.91 14.33 0.44
N GLU A 319 8.61 15.21 1.15
CA GLU A 319 8.07 16.21 2.05
C GLU A 319 7.19 17.25 1.35
N ILE A 320 7.49 17.61 0.10
CA ILE A 320 6.69 18.58 -0.68
C ILE A 320 5.26 18.06 -0.87
N ALA A 321 5.12 16.84 -1.40
CA ALA A 321 3.81 16.20 -1.58
C ALA A 321 3.11 15.95 -0.23
N PHE A 322 3.88 15.62 0.80
CA PHE A 322 3.36 15.40 2.15
C PHE A 322 2.75 16.67 2.76
N PHE A 323 3.37 17.84 2.63
CA PHE A 323 2.88 19.08 3.27
C PHE A 323 1.99 19.93 2.38
N MET A 324 2.26 19.99 1.08
CA MET A 324 1.51 20.83 0.14
C MET A 324 0.30 20.12 -0.46
N GLU A 325 0.13 18.83 -0.18
CA GLU A 325 -0.96 18.00 -0.71
C GLU A 325 -1.00 17.94 -2.25
N LEU A 326 0.15 18.13 -2.89
CA LEU A 326 0.33 18.02 -4.34
C LEU A 326 0.77 16.60 -4.74
N PRO A 327 0.59 16.20 -6.02
CA PRO A 327 1.23 15.01 -6.55
C PRO A 327 2.76 15.06 -6.41
N ARG A 328 3.42 13.89 -6.45
CA ARG A 328 4.89 13.78 -6.42
C ARG A 328 5.52 14.60 -7.54
N THR A 329 6.53 15.40 -7.22
CA THR A 329 7.16 16.34 -8.17
C THR A 329 8.31 15.71 -8.97
N MET A 330 8.99 14.71 -8.42
CA MET A 330 10.17 14.06 -8.99
C MET A 330 10.11 12.55 -8.78
N ASP A 331 10.82 11.82 -9.63
CA ASP A 331 11.13 10.41 -9.39
C ASP A 331 12.23 10.32 -8.32
N VAL A 332 12.16 9.30 -7.45
CA VAL A 332 13.24 8.97 -6.51
C VAL A 332 13.55 7.49 -6.63
N VAL A 333 14.80 7.19 -6.98
CA VAL A 333 15.26 5.85 -7.33
C VAL A 333 16.42 5.46 -6.42
N ALA A 334 16.46 4.21 -5.97
CA ALA A 334 17.58 3.70 -5.18
C ALA A 334 18.84 3.60 -6.03
N ALA A 335 19.93 4.18 -5.51
CA ALA A 335 21.23 4.23 -6.15
C ALA A 335 22.21 3.18 -5.62
N THR A 336 21.89 2.52 -4.49
CA THR A 336 22.67 1.43 -3.91
C THR A 336 21.78 0.22 -3.58
N ASP A 337 22.39 -0.95 -3.36
CA ASP A 337 21.67 -2.20 -3.04
C ASP A 337 21.21 -2.33 -1.58
N ASP A 338 21.62 -1.38 -0.73
CA ASP A 338 21.43 -1.42 0.72
C ASP A 338 20.61 -0.22 1.23
N VAL A 339 19.74 0.31 0.39
CA VAL A 339 18.86 1.42 0.76
C VAL A 339 17.82 0.94 1.77
N GLU A 340 17.81 1.57 2.94
CA GLU A 340 16.81 1.37 3.98
C GLU A 340 16.13 2.70 4.27
N VAL A 341 14.81 2.73 4.18
CA VAL A 341 14.00 3.91 4.48
C VAL A 341 12.88 3.60 5.45
N VAL A 342 12.46 4.61 6.21
CA VAL A 342 11.25 4.55 7.02
C VAL A 342 10.20 5.48 6.45
N SER A 343 9.04 4.92 6.09
CA SER A 343 7.87 5.64 5.59
C SER A 343 6.98 6.12 6.73
N PHE A 344 6.63 7.40 6.69
CA PHE A 344 5.64 8.02 7.58
C PHE A 344 4.44 8.53 6.79
N SER A 345 3.24 8.23 7.28
CA SER A 345 1.99 8.70 6.69
C SER A 345 1.48 9.96 7.40
N GLN A 346 0.67 10.76 6.71
CA GLN A 346 0.00 11.90 7.32
C GLN A 346 -0.91 11.49 8.49
N SER A 347 -1.53 10.30 8.41
CA SER A 347 -2.37 9.78 9.50
C SER A 347 -1.55 9.44 10.74
N ALA A 348 -0.33 8.90 10.57
CA ALA A 348 0.60 8.66 11.67
C ALA A 348 1.01 9.99 12.33
N LEU A 349 1.41 11.00 11.55
CA LEU A 349 1.76 12.33 12.08
C LEU A 349 0.59 12.99 12.81
N ARG A 350 -0.63 12.96 12.24
CA ARG A 350 -1.84 13.51 12.89
C ARG A 350 -2.17 12.79 14.19
N LYS A 351 -1.94 11.48 14.27
CA LYS A 351 -2.09 10.73 15.52
C LYS A 351 -1.04 11.18 16.53
N LEU A 352 0.23 11.24 16.13
CA LEU A 352 1.34 11.66 16.99
C LEU A 352 1.09 13.05 17.59
N ILE A 353 0.64 14.01 16.79
CA ILE A 353 0.27 15.37 17.26
C ILE A 353 -0.77 15.31 18.39
N LYS A 354 -1.74 14.39 18.31
CA LYS A 354 -2.81 14.25 19.32
C LYS A 354 -2.34 13.49 20.56
N THR A 355 -1.53 12.45 20.39
CA THR A 355 -1.19 11.52 21.46
C THR A 355 0.12 11.86 22.17
N GLN A 356 1.06 12.49 21.48
CA GLN A 356 2.42 12.80 21.95
C GLN A 356 2.90 14.14 21.35
N PRO A 357 2.31 15.27 21.78
CA PRO A 357 2.52 16.58 21.17
C PRO A 357 3.97 17.08 21.24
N ASP A 358 4.72 16.74 22.29
CA ASP A 358 6.13 17.14 22.45
C ASP A 358 7.02 16.48 21.38
N ALA A 359 6.86 15.16 21.19
CA ALA A 359 7.52 14.41 20.13
C ALA A 359 7.16 14.97 18.74
N ALA A 360 5.87 15.21 18.49
CA ALA A 360 5.39 15.78 17.24
C ALA A 360 5.98 17.18 16.97
N THR A 361 6.10 18.02 17.99
CA THR A 361 6.64 19.38 17.87
C THR A 361 8.12 19.35 17.47
N LYS A 362 8.92 18.50 18.12
CA LYS A 362 10.33 18.31 17.76
C LYS A 362 10.49 17.80 16.33
N LEU A 363 9.71 16.79 15.96
CA LEU A 363 9.72 16.21 14.61
C LEU A 363 9.38 17.27 13.54
N LEU A 364 8.30 18.04 13.75
CA LEU A 364 7.89 19.12 12.84
C LEU A 364 8.97 20.21 12.71
N PHE A 365 9.61 20.58 13.82
CA PHE A 365 10.68 21.57 13.80
C PHE A 365 11.93 21.08 13.07
N ASN A 366 12.30 19.82 13.24
CA ASN A 366 13.40 19.19 12.50
C ASN A 366 13.08 19.10 11.00
N MET A 367 11.85 18.77 10.61
CA MET A 367 11.42 18.83 9.21
C MET A 367 11.50 20.24 8.64
N ALA A 368 11.09 21.27 9.39
CA ALA A 368 11.19 22.65 8.96
C ALA A 368 12.66 23.07 8.72
N ARG A 369 13.57 22.68 9.61
CA ARG A 369 15.02 22.90 9.43
C ARG A 369 15.55 22.22 8.17
N LEU A 370 15.21 20.96 7.94
CA LEU A 370 15.61 20.21 6.74
C LEU A 370 15.10 20.88 5.46
N LEU A 371 13.86 21.34 5.45
CA LEU A 371 13.28 22.10 4.34
C LEU A 371 14.04 23.40 4.07
N CYS A 372 14.34 24.18 5.10
CA CYS A 372 15.13 25.41 4.97
C CYS A 372 16.53 25.14 4.40
N MET A 373 17.20 24.08 4.86
CA MET A 373 18.52 23.68 4.36
C MET A 373 18.50 23.38 2.86
N LYS A 374 17.51 22.61 2.40
CA LYS A 374 17.34 22.31 0.96
C LYS A 374 17.18 23.57 0.12
N VAL A 375 16.42 24.56 0.60
CA VAL A 375 16.25 25.83 -0.12
C VAL A 375 17.58 26.57 -0.23
N VAL A 376 18.39 26.58 0.84
CA VAL A 376 19.73 27.20 0.83
C VAL A 376 20.68 26.47 -0.12
N GLU A 377 20.62 25.15 -0.19
CA GLU A 377 21.41 24.35 -1.13
C GLU A 377 21.04 24.61 -2.58
N THR A 378 19.74 24.72 -2.88
CA THR A 378 19.25 24.93 -4.26
C THR A 378 19.44 26.36 -4.75
N ALA A 379 19.69 27.31 -3.85
CA ALA A 379 19.95 28.71 -4.18
C ALA A 379 21.42 29.02 -4.48
N LYS A 380 22.32 28.04 -4.30
CA LYS A 380 23.73 28.09 -4.68
C LYS A 380 23.92 27.44 -6.05
#